data_AF-A0A926GJF0-F1
#
_entry.id   AF-A0A926GJF0-F1
#
_cell.length_a   1.000
_cell.length_b   1.000
_cell.length_c   1.000
_cell.angle_alpha   90.00
_cell.angle_beta   90.00
_cell.angle_gamma   90.00
#
_symmetry.space_group_name_H-M   'P 1'
#
loop_
_entity.id
_entity.type
_entity.pdbx_description
1 polymer ?
#
loop_
_entity_poly.entity_id
_entity_poly.type
_entity_poly.pdbx_seq_one_letter_code
_entity_poly.pdbx_strand_id
1 'polypeptide(L)'
;MSQRLSISATIFLVLTVALSLYFAFAAVQGPSGILRRIQIESEKTELAEERDKLASEVEKMQNLTHRLSDEYLDLDLLDERARQVLGYVRADEIILP
;
A
#
# COMPACT_ATOMS: atom_id res chain seq x y z
N MET A 1 7.71 -38.15 -59.25
CA MET A 1 8.92 -37.93 -58.44
C MET A 1 8.53 -38.00 -56.98
N SER A 2 8.72 -39.17 -56.33
CA SER A 2 8.38 -39.33 -54.92
C SER A 2 9.49 -38.72 -54.07
N GLN A 3 9.28 -37.48 -53.61
CA GLN A 3 10.12 -36.87 -52.59
C GLN A 3 9.96 -37.68 -51.32
N ARG A 4 10.90 -38.60 -51.07
CA ARG A 4 11.02 -39.26 -49.78
C ARG A 4 11.45 -38.19 -48.79
N LEU A 5 10.48 -37.63 -48.07
CA LEU A 5 10.74 -36.74 -46.94
C LEU A 5 11.82 -37.40 -46.08
N SER A 6 12.99 -36.75 -45.99
CA SER A 6 14.08 -37.25 -45.17
C SER A 6 13.57 -37.31 -43.73
N ILE A 7 13.62 -38.49 -43.12
CA ILE A 7 13.16 -38.72 -41.74
C ILE A 7 13.84 -37.73 -40.77
N SER A 8 15.09 -37.38 -41.06
CA SER A 8 15.83 -36.36 -40.31
C SER A 8 15.19 -34.97 -40.43
N ALA A 9 14.72 -34.58 -41.62
CA ALA A 9 14.07 -33.30 -41.84
C ALA A 9 12.70 -33.21 -41.16
N THR A 10 11.91 -34.28 -41.16
CA THR A 10 10.64 -34.34 -40.42
C THR A 10 10.85 -34.30 -38.91
N ILE A 11 11.82 -35.04 -38.37
CA ILE A 11 12.16 -34.99 -36.94
C ILE A 11 12.62 -33.58 -36.54
N PHE A 12 13.49 -32.97 -37.34
CA PHE A 12 13.97 -31.61 -37.09
C PHE A 12 12.83 -30.58 -37.10
N LEU A 13 11.91 -30.68 -38.05
CA LEU A 13 10.75 -29.79 -38.14
C LEU A 13 9.83 -29.97 -36.93
N VAL A 14 9.53 -31.21 -36.53
CA VAL A 14 8.70 -31.50 -35.35
C VAL A 14 9.33 -30.94 -34.07
N LEU A 15 10.64 -31.14 -33.88
CA LEU A 15 11.36 -30.60 -32.72
C LEU A 15 11.35 -29.07 -32.70
N THR A 16 11.56 -28.43 -33.84
CA THR A 16 11.56 -26.96 -33.94
C THR A 16 10.19 -26.38 -33.64
N VAL A 17 9.12 -27.00 -34.15
CA VAL A 17 7.73 -26.61 -33.88
C VAL A 17 7.39 -26.84 -32.41
N ALA A 18 7.77 -27.98 -31.83
CA ALA A 18 7.54 -28.28 -30.42
C ALA A 18 8.25 -27.29 -29.49
N LEU A 19 9.52 -26.94 -29.77
CA LEU A 19 10.24 -25.91 -29.03
C LEU A 19 9.57 -24.55 -29.16
N SER A 20 9.15 -24.17 -30.36
CA SER A 20 8.48 -22.89 -30.60
C SER A 20 7.17 -22.76 -29.82
N LEU A 21 6.37 -23.83 -29.80
CA LEU A 21 5.15 -23.92 -28.99
C LEU A 21 5.44 -23.86 -27.50
N TYR A 22 6.46 -24.58 -27.02
CA TYR A 22 6.87 -24.55 -25.62
C TYR A 22 7.29 -23.14 -25.21
N PHE A 23 8.11 -22.45 -26.01
CA PHE A 23 8.52 -21.08 -25.72
C PHE A 23 7.36 -20.09 -25.80
N ALA A 24 6.44 -20.23 -26.75
CA ALA A 24 5.24 -19.41 -26.81
C ALA A 24 4.35 -19.59 -25.57
N PHE A 25 4.15 -20.84 -25.13
CA PHE A 25 3.41 -21.18 -23.92
C PHE A 25 4.10 -20.65 -22.65
N ALA A 26 5.42 -20.80 -22.56
CA ALA A 26 6.24 -20.31 -21.45
C ALA A 26 6.33 -18.78 -21.43
N ALA A 27 6.24 -18.08 -22.56
CA ALA A 27 6.15 -16.63 -22.60
C ALA A 27 4.81 -16.10 -22.05
N VAL A 28 3.72 -16.86 -22.25
CA VAL A 28 2.38 -16.51 -21.78
C VAL A 28 2.19 -16.81 -20.29
N GLN A 29 2.68 -17.96 -19.81
CA GLN A 29 2.55 -18.38 -18.39
C GLN A 29 3.78 -18.12 -17.52
N GLY A 30 4.88 -17.68 -18.11
CA GLY A 30 6.12 -17.47 -17.38
C GLY A 30 6.05 -16.30 -16.39
N PRO A 31 6.94 -16.28 -15.40
CA PRO A 31 7.01 -15.21 -14.40
C PRO A 31 7.30 -13.81 -14.98
N SER A 32 7.69 -13.72 -16.26
CA SER A 32 7.88 -12.48 -17.02
C SER A 32 6.69 -12.12 -17.95
N GLY A 33 5.61 -12.90 -17.93
CA GLY A 33 4.42 -12.67 -18.75
C GLY A 33 3.71 -11.37 -18.39
N ILE A 34 3.04 -10.75 -19.38
CA ILE A 34 2.31 -9.48 -19.25
C ILE A 34 1.31 -9.51 -18.08
N LEU A 35 0.77 -10.69 -17.75
CA LEU A 35 -0.17 -10.93 -16.66
C LEU A 35 0.44 -10.71 -15.26
N ARG A 36 1.75 -10.91 -15.07
CA ARG A 36 2.42 -10.69 -13.78
C ARG A 36 2.47 -9.21 -13.42
N ARG A 37 2.54 -8.31 -14.41
CA ARG A 37 2.51 -6.86 -14.17
C ARG A 37 1.18 -6.42 -13.57
N ILE A 38 0.07 -6.98 -14.06
CA ILE A 38 -1.28 -6.65 -13.57
C ILE A 38 -1.47 -7.10 -12.12
N GLN A 39 -0.97 -8.29 -11.74
CA GLN A 39 -1.03 -8.75 -10.34
C GLN A 39 -0.15 -7.91 -9.40
N ILE A 40 1.07 -7.56 -9.85
CA ILE A 40 1.98 -6.73 -9.03
C ILE A 40 1.40 -5.32 -8.83
N GLU A 41 0.65 -4.79 -9.80
CA GLU A 41 0.08 -3.44 -9.71
C GLU A 41 -1.15 -3.40 -8.80
N SER A 42 -1.98 -4.45 -8.77
CA SER A 42 -3.08 -4.53 -7.78
C SER A 42 -2.56 -4.68 -6.36
N GLU A 43 -1.57 -5.55 -6.15
CA GLU A 43 -0.97 -5.81 -4.83
C GLU A 43 -0.27 -4.56 -4.29
N LYS A 44 0.36 -3.75 -5.17
CA LYS A 44 0.93 -2.45 -4.80
C LYS A 44 -0.12 -1.43 -4.37
N THR A 45 -1.29 -1.43 -4.98
CA THR A 45 -2.34 -0.45 -4.67
C THR A 45 -2.93 -0.74 -3.28
N GLU A 46 -3.24 -2.00 -3.00
CA GLU A 46 -3.74 -2.43 -1.69
C GLU A 46 -2.73 -2.17 -0.56
N LEU A 47 -1.46 -2.48 -0.80
CA LEU A 47 -0.38 -2.19 0.16
C LEU A 47 -0.16 -0.68 0.35
N ALA A 48 -0.37 0.15 -0.67
CA ALA A 48 -0.25 1.60 -0.55
C ALA A 48 -1.38 2.19 0.31
N GLU A 49 -2.62 1.75 0.10
CA GLU A 49 -3.76 2.17 0.92
C GLU A 49 -3.59 1.77 2.39
N GLU A 50 -3.09 0.56 2.65
CA GLU A 50 -2.79 0.11 4.00
C GLU A 50 -1.68 0.96 4.65
N ARG A 51 -0.61 1.26 3.89
CA ARG A 51 0.47 2.13 4.34
C ARG A 51 -0.01 3.52 4.72
N ASP A 52 -0.86 4.13 3.93
CA ASP A 52 -1.39 5.47 4.18
C ASP A 52 -2.30 5.49 5.41
N LYS A 53 -3.11 4.44 5.59
CA LYS A 53 -3.92 4.27 6.80
C LYS A 53 -3.05 4.17 8.06
N LEU A 54 -2.03 3.31 8.05
CA LEU A 54 -1.14 3.16 9.20
C LEU A 54 -0.35 4.45 9.47
N ALA A 55 0.08 5.17 8.43
CA ALA A 55 0.76 6.45 8.59
C ALA A 55 -0.12 7.48 9.31
N SER A 56 -1.41 7.56 8.95
CA SER A 56 -2.37 8.43 9.62
C SER A 56 -2.61 8.03 11.08
N GLU A 57 -2.65 6.73 11.39
CA GLU A 57 -2.77 6.25 12.77
C GLU A 57 -1.53 6.62 13.61
N VAL A 58 -0.33 6.49 13.04
CA VAL A 58 0.92 6.90 13.70
C VAL A 58 0.93 8.40 13.95
N GLU A 59 0.55 9.22 12.98
CA GLU A 59 0.49 10.68 13.15
C GLU A 59 -0.49 11.07 14.28
N LYS A 60 -1.66 10.45 14.32
CA LYS A 60 -2.64 10.65 15.40
C LYS A 60 -2.09 10.25 16.76
N MET A 61 -1.43 9.09 16.85
CA MET A 61 -0.81 8.64 18.10
C MET A 61 0.31 9.56 18.53
N GLN A 62 1.17 10.00 17.62
CA GLN A 62 2.24 10.97 17.90
C GLN A 62 1.68 12.28 18.44
N ASN A 63 0.60 12.81 17.85
CA ASN A 63 -0.07 14.00 18.35
C ASN A 63 -0.62 13.80 19.77
N LEU A 64 -1.32 12.69 20.03
CA LEU A 64 -1.84 12.38 21.36
C LEU A 64 -0.73 12.21 22.40
N THR A 65 0.34 11.48 22.06
CA THR A 65 1.51 11.31 22.93
C THR A 65 2.20 12.64 23.19
N HIS A 66 2.31 13.50 22.18
CA HIS A 66 2.83 14.85 22.34
C HIS A 66 1.97 15.66 23.32
N ARG A 67 0.64 15.63 23.15
CA ARG A 67 -0.31 16.33 24.04
C ARG A 67 -0.35 15.78 25.48
N LEU A 68 0.04 14.53 25.67
CA LEU A 68 0.16 13.88 26.98
C LEU A 68 1.56 14.05 27.59
N SER A 69 2.54 14.52 26.83
CA SER A 69 3.92 14.67 27.32
C SER A 69 4.02 15.87 28.25
N ASP A 70 4.77 15.73 29.34
CA ASP A 70 5.03 16.80 30.30
C ASP A 70 5.81 18.00 29.69
N GLU A 71 6.43 17.82 28.52
CA GLU A 71 7.13 18.87 27.77
C GLU A 71 6.19 19.75 26.91
N TYR A 72 4.94 19.32 26.67
CA TYR A 72 3.96 20.08 25.90
C TYR A 72 2.79 20.54 26.79
N LEU A 73 2.81 21.82 27.14
CA LEU A 73 1.79 22.47 27.96
C LEU A 73 0.69 23.07 27.07
N ASP A 74 -0.46 22.40 26.98
CA ASP A 74 -1.67 22.92 26.33
C ASP A 74 -2.30 24.01 27.22
N LEU A 75 -1.96 25.27 26.96
CA LEU A 75 -2.38 26.44 27.76
C LEU A 75 -3.90 26.58 27.84
N ASP A 76 -4.62 26.19 26.78
CA ASP A 76 -6.09 26.24 26.76
C ASP A 76 -6.68 25.16 27.70
N LEU A 77 -6.12 23.94 27.67
CA LEU A 77 -6.51 22.87 28.58
C LEU A 77 -6.17 23.22 30.04
N LEU A 78 -5.04 23.90 30.27
CA LEU A 78 -4.64 24.40 31.59
C LEU A 78 -5.63 25.46 32.09
N ASP A 79 -6.04 26.40 31.25
CA ASP A 79 -7.04 27.43 31.60
C ASP A 79 -8.41 26.79 31.90
N GLU A 80 -8.83 25.80 31.10
CA GLU A 80 -10.08 25.07 31.33
C GLU A 80 -10.05 24.28 32.65
N ARG A 81 -8.95 23.58 32.94
CA ARG A 81 -8.77 22.87 34.21
C ARG A 81 -8.65 23.82 35.40
N ALA A 82 -7.97 24.95 35.25
CA ALA A 82 -7.90 25.98 36.28
C ALA A 82 -9.30 26.55 36.58
N ARG A 83 -10.11 26.82 35.54
CA ARG A 83 -11.49 27.30 35.68
C ARG A 83 -12.40 26.27 36.36
N GLN A 84 -12.30 24.99 36.01
CA GLN A 84 -13.08 23.91 36.61
C GLN A 84 -12.68 23.61 38.07
N VAL A 85 -11.39 23.58 38.39
CA VAL A 85 -10.89 23.16 39.70
C VAL A 85 -10.84 24.32 40.70
N LEU A 86 -10.37 25.48 40.25
CA LEU A 86 -10.17 26.65 41.12
C LEU A 86 -11.33 27.64 41.06
N GLY A 87 -12.31 27.45 40.16
CA GLY A 87 -13.42 28.38 39.99
C GLY A 87 -12.98 29.76 39.48
N TYR A 88 -11.80 29.86 38.84
CA TYR A 88 -11.28 31.11 38.29
C TYR A 88 -12.14 31.55 37.11
N VAL A 89 -13.15 32.37 37.40
CA VAL A 89 -13.78 33.26 36.44
C VAL A 89 -13.06 34.60 36.58
N ARG A 90 -12.61 35.18 35.46
CA ARG A 90 -12.09 36.56 35.44
C ARG A 90 -13.14 37.48 36.08
N ALA A 91 -12.72 38.45 36.89
CA ALA A 91 -13.63 39.36 37.60
C ALA A 91 -14.57 40.16 36.67
N ASP A 92 -14.34 40.07 35.37
CA ASP A 92 -14.88 40.83 34.25
C ASP A 92 -15.80 40.01 33.30
N GLU A 93 -16.09 38.72 33.57
CA GLU A 93 -17.04 37.93 32.77
C GLU A 93 -18.46 37.91 33.38
N ILE A 94 -19.44 38.51 32.68
CA ILE A 94 -20.86 38.53 33.04
C ILE A 94 -21.57 37.35 32.35
N ILE A 95 -22.12 36.43 33.13
CA ILE A 95 -23.01 35.37 32.64
C ILE A 95 -24.38 36.01 32.33
N LEU A 96 -24.73 36.10 31.04
CA LEU A 96 -26.09 36.44 30.61
C LEU A 96 -26.93 35.14 30.54
N PRO A 97 -28.13 35.12 31.17
CA PRO A 97 -29.01 33.94 31.22
C PRO A 97 -29.66 33.60 29.88
#